data_AF-A0A2N9AVV4-F1
#
_entry.id   AF-A0A2N9AVV4-F1
#
_cell.length_a   1.000
_cell.length_b   1.000
_cell.length_c   1.000
_cell.angle_alpha   90.00
_cell.angle_beta   90.00
_cell.angle_gamma   90.00
#
_symmetry.space_group_name_H-M   'P 1'
#
loop_
_entity.id
_entity.type
_entity.pdbx_description
1 polymer ?
#
loop_
_entity_poly.entity_id
_entity_poly.type
_entity_poly.pdbx_seq_one_letter_code
_entity_poly.pdbx_strand_id
1 'polypeptide(L)'
;MSPPQKKAPVGGIIFGSGDIEINAGYPTTAIKVRNTGDRPIQVGSHYHFFEVNASLEFDREQAFGKRLNIPATTALRFEPGDEKEVSLVPYQGKQRVLGFNGLVDGWVGDETYDDYRPRLSDALDRVNRYGFKNKP
;
A
#
# COMPACT_ATOMS: atom_id res chain seq x y z
N MET A 1 12.64 46.40 -1.24
CA MET A 1 13.41 45.72 -2.30
C MET A 1 12.59 44.54 -2.80
N SER A 2 12.29 44.46 -4.09
CA SER A 2 11.60 43.31 -4.67
C SER A 2 12.51 42.07 -4.62
N PRO A 3 11.97 40.87 -4.32
CA PRO A 3 12.79 39.66 -4.28
C PRO A 3 13.45 39.40 -5.65
N PRO A 4 14.66 38.82 -5.69
CA PRO A 4 15.34 38.52 -6.94
C PRO A 4 14.50 37.54 -7.77
N GLN A 5 14.23 37.90 -9.02
CA GLN A 5 13.56 37.01 -9.97
C GLN A 5 14.44 35.78 -10.22
N LYS A 6 13.99 34.60 -9.80
CA LYS A 6 14.59 33.33 -10.23
C LYS A 6 14.51 33.27 -11.75
N LYS A 7 15.65 33.21 -12.45
CA LYS A 7 15.69 32.98 -13.90
C LYS A 7 15.89 31.49 -14.14
N ALA A 8 15.04 30.89 -14.96
CA ALA A 8 15.20 29.52 -15.44
C ALA A 8 15.92 29.50 -16.80
N PRO A 9 16.69 28.44 -17.11
CA PRO A 9 17.23 28.20 -18.45
C PRO A 9 16.10 27.92 -19.46
N VAL A 10 16.42 27.86 -20.76
CA VAL A 10 15.47 27.44 -21.80
C VAL A 10 14.98 26.03 -21.50
N GLY A 11 13.66 25.85 -21.41
CA GLY A 11 13.03 24.59 -20.98
C GLY A 11 13.07 24.35 -19.47
N GLY A 12 13.60 25.28 -18.68
CA GLY A 12 13.65 25.17 -17.23
C GLY A 12 12.32 25.52 -16.55
N ILE A 13 12.08 24.91 -15.40
CA ILE A 13 10.91 25.14 -14.55
C ILE A 13 11.35 25.84 -13.27
N ILE A 14 10.59 26.85 -12.85
CA ILE A 14 10.76 27.49 -11.54
C ILE A 14 9.69 26.91 -10.62
N PHE A 15 10.09 26.06 -9.67
CA PHE A 15 9.18 25.51 -8.69
C PHE A 15 8.73 26.56 -7.67
N GLY A 16 7.49 26.41 -7.20
CA GLY A 16 7.04 27.04 -5.96
C GLY A 16 7.85 26.55 -4.77
N SER A 17 7.78 27.29 -3.66
CA SER A 17 8.36 26.85 -2.38
C SER A 17 7.37 25.99 -1.60
N GLY A 18 7.90 25.09 -0.76
CA GLY A 18 7.13 24.23 0.11
C GLY A 18 7.00 22.80 -0.43
N ASP A 19 6.50 21.93 0.42
CA ASP A 19 6.30 20.51 0.11
C ASP A 19 4.89 20.26 -0.43
N ILE A 20 4.76 19.23 -1.25
CA ILE A 20 3.45 18.74 -1.71
C ILE A 20 3.05 17.57 -0.83
N GLU A 21 2.02 17.76 -0.02
CA GLU A 21 1.40 16.66 0.73
C GLU A 21 0.66 15.73 -0.24
N ILE A 22 0.98 14.44 -0.19
CA ILE A 22 0.33 13.41 -1.00
C ILE A 22 -0.68 12.63 -0.16
N ASN A 23 -1.74 12.12 -0.80
CA ASN A 23 -2.79 11.32 -0.14
C ASN A 23 -3.40 12.03 1.10
N ALA A 24 -3.43 13.36 1.09
CA ALA A 24 -3.92 14.17 2.19
C ALA A 24 -5.36 13.79 2.56
N GLY A 25 -5.63 13.71 3.86
CA GLY A 25 -6.94 13.36 4.41
C GLY A 25 -7.30 11.87 4.37
N TYR A 26 -6.44 10.99 3.83
CA TYR A 26 -6.70 9.56 3.89
C TYR A 26 -6.32 8.97 5.25
N PRO A 27 -7.16 8.09 5.83
CA PRO A 27 -6.79 7.39 7.05
C PRO A 27 -5.57 6.51 6.78
N THR A 28 -4.58 6.63 7.66
CA THR A 28 -3.30 5.93 7.54
C THR A 28 -3.24 4.78 8.54
N THR A 29 -2.74 3.63 8.10
CA THR A 29 -2.51 2.46 8.96
C THR A 29 -1.04 2.08 8.91
N ALA A 30 -0.37 2.11 10.06
CA ALA A 30 1.02 1.69 10.19
C ALA A 30 1.05 0.19 10.56
N ILE A 31 1.79 -0.61 9.79
CA ILE A 31 1.96 -2.04 10.06
C ILE A 31 3.43 -2.45 9.95
N LYS A 32 3.86 -3.41 10.77
CA LYS A 32 5.18 -4.03 10.68
C LYS A 32 5.17 -5.17 9.68
N VAL A 33 6.11 -5.17 8.76
CA VAL A 33 6.23 -6.13 7.67
C VAL A 33 7.61 -6.75 7.69
N ARG A 34 7.66 -8.07 7.80
CA ARG A 34 8.90 -8.85 7.83
C ARG A 34 9.03 -9.70 6.57
N ASN A 35 10.19 -9.65 5.91
CA ASN A 35 10.49 -10.60 4.84
C ASN A 35 11.09 -11.88 5.42
N THR A 36 10.30 -12.96 5.39
CA THR A 36 10.73 -14.29 5.86
C THR A 36 11.37 -15.13 4.77
N GLY A 37 11.39 -14.63 3.53
CA GLY A 37 12.02 -15.29 2.40
C GLY A 37 13.52 -15.07 2.35
N ASP A 38 14.16 -15.78 1.43
CA ASP A 38 15.60 -15.75 1.14
C ASP A 38 15.97 -14.77 0.00
N ARG A 39 14.97 -14.17 -0.64
CA ARG A 39 15.12 -13.25 -1.78
C ARG A 39 14.55 -11.88 -1.45
N PRO A 40 15.12 -10.80 -2.03
CA PRO A 40 14.58 -9.47 -1.86
C PRO A 40 13.22 -9.32 -2.53
N ILE A 41 12.33 -8.55 -1.89
CA ILE A 41 10.97 -8.28 -2.36
C ILE A 41 10.77 -6.77 -2.46
N GLN A 42 10.20 -6.30 -3.56
CA GLN A 42 9.91 -4.89 -3.78
C GLN A 42 8.43 -4.72 -4.14
N VAL A 43 7.75 -3.80 -3.43
CA VAL A 43 6.32 -3.57 -3.55
C VAL A 43 6.06 -2.15 -4.02
N GLY A 44 5.32 -2.01 -5.12
CA GLY A 44 4.97 -0.71 -5.71
C GLY A 44 3.86 0.04 -4.95
N SER A 45 3.83 1.36 -5.15
CA SER A 45 2.88 2.30 -4.52
C SER A 45 1.39 1.93 -4.64
N HIS A 46 0.99 1.28 -5.75
CA HIS A 46 -0.42 0.97 -6.08
C HIS A 46 -0.69 -0.53 -6.16
N TYR A 47 0.17 -1.36 -5.55
CA TYR A 47 -0.13 -2.78 -5.41
C TYR A 47 -1.06 -2.98 -4.21
N HIS A 48 -2.05 -3.87 -4.33
CA HIS A 48 -2.93 -4.19 -3.20
C HIS A 48 -2.13 -4.89 -2.10
N PHE A 49 -1.88 -4.19 -0.99
CA PHE A 49 -0.86 -4.61 -0.01
C PHE A 49 -1.22 -5.95 0.64
N PHE A 50 -2.51 -6.24 0.81
CA PHE A 50 -3.03 -7.55 1.22
C PHE A 50 -2.54 -8.73 0.37
N GLU A 51 -2.26 -8.50 -0.93
CA GLU A 51 -1.94 -9.54 -1.91
C GLU A 51 -0.46 -9.58 -2.26
N VAL A 52 0.40 -8.88 -1.52
CA VAL A 52 1.86 -8.93 -1.77
C VAL A 52 2.40 -10.32 -1.47
N ASN A 53 3.60 -10.59 -1.98
CA ASN A 53 4.31 -11.86 -1.89
C ASN A 53 4.05 -12.63 -0.58
N ALA A 54 3.75 -13.92 -0.70
CA ALA A 54 3.43 -14.81 0.41
C ALA A 54 4.50 -14.88 1.49
N SER A 55 5.78 -14.62 1.18
CA SER A 55 6.88 -14.61 2.15
C SER A 55 6.95 -13.34 3.02
N LEU A 56 6.19 -12.29 2.68
CA LEU A 56 6.03 -11.13 3.56
C LEU A 56 5.02 -11.45 4.64
N GLU A 57 5.46 -11.36 5.89
CA GLU A 57 4.68 -11.65 7.08
C GLU A 57 4.30 -10.33 7.78
N PHE A 58 3.00 -10.10 7.90
CA PHE A 58 2.36 -8.93 8.53
C PHE A 58 0.89 -9.25 8.82
N ASP A 59 0.19 -8.35 9.50
CA ASP A 59 -1.26 -8.44 9.68
C ASP A 59 -1.96 -8.12 8.35
N ARG A 60 -2.41 -9.16 7.63
CA ARG A 60 -3.05 -9.00 6.34
C ARG A 60 -4.44 -8.39 6.46
N GLU A 61 -5.19 -8.67 7.52
CA GLU A 61 -6.51 -8.07 7.72
C GLU A 61 -6.42 -6.54 7.73
N GLN A 62 -5.43 -5.99 8.44
CA GLN A 62 -5.18 -4.54 8.45
C GLN A 62 -4.76 -3.96 7.10
N ALA A 63 -4.29 -4.78 6.15
CA ALA A 63 -3.87 -4.35 4.82
C ALA A 63 -4.98 -4.48 3.75
N PHE A 64 -6.13 -5.09 4.09
CA PHE A 64 -7.22 -5.29 3.14
C PHE A 64 -7.77 -3.97 2.60
N GLY A 65 -7.83 -3.85 1.28
CA GLY A 65 -8.27 -2.66 0.57
C GLY A 65 -7.29 -1.50 0.59
N LYS A 66 -6.02 -1.72 0.99
CA LYS A 66 -5.02 -0.66 1.15
C LYS A 66 -3.82 -0.83 0.22
N ARG A 67 -3.09 0.27 0.02
CA ARG A 67 -1.84 0.37 -0.75
C ARG A 67 -0.82 1.21 0.03
N LEU A 68 0.46 1.15 -0.38
CA LEU A 68 1.51 1.95 0.25
C LEU A 68 1.23 3.46 0.14
N ASN A 69 1.39 4.16 1.25
CA ASN A 69 1.34 5.61 1.33
C ASN A 69 2.70 6.23 0.97
N ILE A 70 3.10 6.05 -0.29
CA ILE A 70 4.35 6.58 -0.85
C ILE A 70 4.06 7.32 -2.16
N PRO A 71 4.99 8.12 -2.70
CA PRO A 71 4.81 8.77 -3.98
C PRO A 71 4.42 7.78 -5.07
N ALA A 72 3.50 8.18 -5.95
CA ALA A 72 3.09 7.36 -7.08
C ALA A 72 4.32 6.92 -7.89
N THR A 73 4.21 5.76 -8.56
CA THR A 73 5.28 5.11 -9.34
C THR A 73 6.51 4.64 -8.55
N THR A 74 6.65 4.98 -7.28
CA THR A 74 7.74 4.47 -6.42
C THR A 74 7.39 3.12 -5.78
N ALA A 75 8.36 2.53 -5.08
CA ALA A 75 8.25 1.23 -4.43
C ALA A 75 9.09 1.16 -3.15
N LEU A 76 8.70 0.26 -2.24
CA LEU A 76 9.45 -0.06 -1.03
C LEU A 76 10.10 -1.43 -1.17
N ARG A 77 11.37 -1.55 -0.74
CA ARG A 77 12.17 -2.77 -0.82
C ARG A 77 12.40 -3.38 0.56
N PHE A 78 12.22 -4.69 0.64
CA PHE A 78 12.46 -5.54 1.80
C PHE A 78 13.57 -6.53 1.47
N GLU A 79 14.69 -6.44 2.17
CA GLU A 79 15.77 -7.44 2.05
C GLU A 79 15.38 -8.74 2.78
N PRO A 80 16.01 -9.88 2.50
CA PRO A 80 15.81 -11.11 3.27
C PRO A 80 16.03 -10.90 4.77
N GLY A 81 15.08 -11.28 5.61
CA GLY A 81 15.13 -11.13 7.08
C GLY A 81 14.83 -9.72 7.61
N ASP A 82 14.64 -8.73 6.73
CA ASP A 82 14.35 -7.35 7.09
C ASP A 82 12.94 -7.20 7.69
N GLU A 83 12.79 -6.33 8.68
CA GLU A 83 11.50 -5.94 9.25
C GLU A 83 11.38 -4.41 9.25
N LYS A 84 10.33 -3.90 8.60
CA LYS A 84 10.08 -2.46 8.46
C LYS A 84 8.65 -2.13 8.80
N GLU A 85 8.45 -0.97 9.43
CA GLU A 85 7.13 -0.37 9.54
C GLU A 85 6.78 0.34 8.22
N VAL A 86 5.57 0.12 7.73
CA VAL A 86 5.06 0.76 6.51
C VAL A 86 3.74 1.45 6.77
N SER A 87 3.53 2.55 6.05
CA SER A 87 2.30 3.33 6.08
C SER A 87 1.41 2.95 4.91
N LEU A 88 0.16 2.59 5.18
CA LEU A 88 -0.84 2.20 4.20
C LEU A 88 -2.01 3.19 4.18
N VAL A 89 -2.57 3.43 3.00
CA VAL A 89 -3.81 4.19 2.79
C VAL A 89 -4.82 3.36 1.99
N PRO A 90 -6.13 3.51 2.23
CA PRO A 90 -7.15 2.78 1.48
C PRO A 90 -7.17 3.20 0.01
N TYR A 91 -7.54 2.25 -0.86
CA TYR A 91 -8.00 2.61 -2.19
C TYR A 91 -9.20 3.54 -2.11
N GLN A 92 -9.30 4.43 -3.08
CA GLN A 92 -10.42 5.34 -3.26
C GLN A 92 -11.22 4.95 -4.51
N GLY A 93 -12.14 5.82 -4.94
CA GLY A 93 -13.01 5.57 -6.08
C GLY A 93 -13.97 4.42 -5.79
N LYS A 94 -14.15 3.51 -6.75
CA LYS A 94 -15.07 2.37 -6.61
C LYS A 94 -14.55 1.25 -5.70
N GLN A 95 -13.29 1.32 -5.24
CA GLN A 95 -12.66 0.31 -4.39
C GLN A 95 -12.85 -1.11 -4.92
N ARG A 96 -12.60 -1.31 -6.22
CA ARG A 96 -12.67 -2.62 -6.88
C ARG A 96 -11.27 -3.05 -7.29
N VAL A 97 -10.79 -4.10 -6.65
CA VAL A 97 -9.44 -4.66 -6.78
C VAL A 97 -9.53 -5.92 -7.63
N LEU A 98 -8.83 -5.96 -8.75
CA LEU A 98 -8.87 -7.05 -9.73
C LEU A 98 -7.45 -7.45 -10.14
N GLY A 99 -7.19 -8.74 -10.33
CA GLY A 99 -5.89 -9.28 -10.74
C GLY A 99 -5.03 -9.67 -9.54
N PHE A 100 -3.87 -9.01 -9.35
CA PHE A 100 -2.92 -9.28 -8.27
C PHE A 100 -2.63 -10.79 -8.07
N ASN A 101 -2.96 -11.37 -6.91
CA ASN A 101 -2.84 -12.81 -6.66
C ASN A 101 -4.21 -13.52 -6.68
N GLY A 102 -5.27 -12.84 -7.14
CA GLY A 102 -6.62 -13.37 -7.19
C GLY A 102 -7.21 -13.68 -5.80
N LEU A 103 -6.73 -13.02 -4.74
CA LEU A 103 -7.25 -13.27 -3.39
C LEU A 103 -8.60 -12.59 -3.17
N VAL A 104 -8.85 -11.48 -3.86
CA VAL A 104 -10.09 -10.70 -3.73
C VAL A 104 -10.90 -10.68 -5.00
N ASP A 105 -10.34 -10.22 -6.12
CA ASP A 105 -11.04 -10.03 -7.42
C ASP A 105 -12.44 -9.39 -7.27
N GLY A 106 -12.52 -8.36 -6.45
CA GLY A 106 -13.79 -7.87 -5.93
C GLY A 106 -13.72 -6.49 -5.32
N TRP A 107 -14.81 -6.15 -4.65
CA TRP A 107 -14.93 -4.90 -3.90
C TRP A 107 -14.22 -5.03 -2.55
N VAL A 108 -13.51 -3.98 -2.13
CA VAL A 108 -12.72 -3.92 -0.89
C VAL A 108 -13.10 -2.72 -0.02
N GLY A 109 -14.25 -2.11 -0.30
CA GLY A 109 -14.75 -1.01 0.51
C GLY A 109 -15.18 -1.47 1.90
N ASP A 110 -15.60 -0.50 2.71
CA ASP A 110 -16.00 -0.76 4.08
C ASP A 110 -17.33 -1.52 4.12
N GLU A 111 -17.31 -2.73 4.67
CA GLU A 111 -18.48 -3.58 4.84
C GLU A 111 -19.14 -3.21 6.17
N THR A 112 -19.93 -2.13 6.18
CA THR A 112 -20.48 -1.53 7.41
C THR A 112 -21.83 -2.13 7.85
N TYR A 113 -22.12 -3.39 7.54
CA TYR A 113 -23.38 -4.03 7.94
C TYR A 113 -23.08 -5.17 8.93
N ASP A 114 -23.45 -4.97 10.20
CA ASP A 114 -23.43 -5.97 11.29
C ASP A 114 -22.10 -6.72 11.50
N ASP A 115 -20.95 -6.01 11.46
CA ASP A 115 -19.59 -6.53 11.70
C ASP A 115 -19.15 -7.71 10.79
N TYR A 116 -20.03 -8.18 9.91
CA TYR A 116 -19.77 -9.31 9.04
C TYR A 116 -19.16 -8.82 7.73
N ARG A 117 -17.88 -9.17 7.54
CA ARG A 117 -17.10 -8.79 6.36
C ARG A 117 -16.85 -9.99 5.43
N PRO A 118 -17.86 -10.49 4.69
CA PRO A 118 -17.76 -11.74 3.94
C PRO A 118 -16.61 -11.75 2.94
N ARG A 119 -16.32 -10.61 2.27
CA ARG A 119 -15.24 -10.56 1.29
C ARG A 119 -13.87 -10.63 1.93
N LEU A 120 -13.71 -9.98 3.09
CA LEU A 120 -12.49 -10.09 3.87
C LEU A 120 -12.32 -11.53 4.38
N SER A 121 -13.37 -12.13 4.94
CA SER A 121 -13.33 -13.51 5.44
C SER A 121 -12.95 -14.50 4.34
N ASP A 122 -13.60 -14.43 3.18
CA ASP A 122 -13.27 -15.25 2.02
C ASP A 122 -11.81 -15.04 1.55
N ALA A 123 -11.33 -13.79 1.57
CA ALA A 123 -9.97 -13.47 1.19
C ALA A 123 -8.94 -14.00 2.21
N LEU A 124 -9.24 -13.94 3.51
CA LEU A 124 -8.41 -14.50 4.57
C LEU A 124 -8.35 -16.03 4.50
N ASP A 125 -9.47 -16.68 4.16
CA ASP A 125 -9.51 -18.12 3.89
C ASP A 125 -8.58 -18.49 2.72
N ARG A 126 -8.56 -17.68 1.65
CA ARG A 126 -7.62 -17.86 0.53
C ARG A 126 -6.17 -17.61 0.95
N VAL A 127 -5.90 -16.58 1.76
CA VAL A 127 -4.57 -16.31 2.35
C VAL A 127 -4.04 -17.56 3.06
N ASN A 128 -4.85 -18.15 3.93
CA ASN A 128 -4.49 -19.35 4.69
C ASN A 128 -4.31 -20.55 3.77
N ARG A 129 -5.26 -20.79 2.86
CA ARG A 129 -5.23 -21.93 1.92
C ARG A 129 -4.03 -21.89 0.98
N TYR A 130 -3.62 -20.71 0.53
CA TYR A 130 -2.53 -20.53 -0.43
C TYR A 130 -1.18 -20.24 0.24
N GLY A 131 -1.11 -20.22 1.57
CA GLY A 131 0.14 -20.12 2.31
C GLY A 131 0.75 -18.72 2.35
N PHE A 132 -0.06 -17.67 2.19
CA PHE A 132 0.38 -16.30 2.42
C PHE A 132 0.63 -16.09 3.91
N LYS A 133 1.85 -15.69 4.29
CA LYS A 133 2.20 -15.47 5.69
C LYS A 133 1.34 -14.35 6.27
N ASN A 134 0.75 -14.64 7.42
CA ASN A 134 -0.06 -13.73 8.20
C ASN A 134 0.46 -13.79 9.64
N LYS A 135 0.67 -12.64 10.29
CA LYS A 135 0.80 -12.62 11.76
C LYS A 135 -0.59 -12.80 12.37
N PRO A 136 -0.71 -13.45 13.54
CA PRO A 136 -1.96 -13.46 14.31
C PRO A 136 -2.31 -12.06 14.81
#